data_AF-A0ABD0PFA7-F1
#
_entry.id   AF-A0ABD0PFA7-F1
#
_cell.length_a   1.000
_cell.length_b   1.000
_cell.length_c   1.000
_cell.angle_alpha   90.00
_cell.angle_beta   90.00
_cell.angle_gamma   90.00
#
_symmetry.space_group_name_H-M   'P 1'
#
loop_
_entity.id
_entity.type
_entity.pdbx_description
1 polymer ?
#
loop_
_entity_poly.entity_id
_entity_poly.type
_entity_poly.pdbx_seq_one_letter_code
_entity_poly.pdbx_strand_id
1 'polypeptide(L)'
;EGMEGLLGTLVQLLGSDDINVVTCAAGILSNLTCNNYKNKMMVCQVGGIEALVRTVLRAGDREDITEPAICALRHLTSRHQDAEMAQNAVRLHYGLPVVVKLLHPPSHWPLIK
;
A
#
# COMPACT_ATOMS: atom_id res chain seq x y z
N GLU A 1 -21.96 -1.87 2.77
CA GLU A 1 -21.66 -2.87 3.81
C GLU A 1 -20.58 -3.87 3.37
N GLY A 2 -20.70 -4.56 2.23
CA GLY A 2 -19.69 -5.55 1.82
C GLY A 2 -18.26 -5.04 1.55
N MET A 3 -18.11 -3.83 0.98
CA MET A 3 -16.79 -3.31 0.63
C MET A 3 -15.91 -2.95 1.82
N GLU A 4 -16.49 -2.45 2.91
CA GLU A 4 -15.75 -2.07 4.11
C GLU A 4 -15.12 -3.30 4.78
N GLY A 5 -15.90 -4.36 4.96
CA GLY A 5 -15.41 -5.64 5.50
C GLY A 5 -14.34 -6.28 4.61
N LEU A 6 -14.52 -6.23 3.28
CA LEU A 6 -13.51 -6.71 2.33
C LEU A 6 -12.20 -5.93 2.45
N LEU A 7 -12.26 -4.59 2.42
CA LEU A 7 -11.06 -3.75 2.51
C LEU A 7 -10.33 -3.93 3.84
N GLY A 8 -11.05 -4.02 4.96
CA GLY A 8 -10.48 -4.34 6.26
C GLY A 8 -9.77 -5.69 6.27
N THR A 9 -10.40 -6.73 5.70
CA THR A 9 -9.80 -8.06 5.58
C THR A 9 -8.53 -8.04 4.73
N LEU A 10 -8.54 -7.36 3.58
CA LEU A 10 -7.37 -7.24 2.71
C LEU A 10 -6.20 -6.55 3.42
N VAL A 11 -6.47 -5.50 4.21
CA VAL A 11 -5.44 -4.83 5.02
C VAL A 11 -4.85 -5.77 6.06
N GLN A 12 -5.66 -6.62 6.70
CA GLN A 12 -5.15 -7.65 7.63
C GLN A 12 -4.30 -8.70 6.91
N LEU A 13 -4.69 -9.13 5.71
CA LEU A 13 -3.97 -10.14 4.92
C LEU A 13 -2.58 -9.69 4.45
N LEU A 14 -2.30 -8.38 4.39
CA LEU A 14 -0.95 -7.85 4.18
C LEU A 14 0.04 -8.28 5.28
N GLY A 15 -0.47 -8.62 6.47
CA GLY A 15 0.30 -9.15 7.59
C GLY A 15 0.59 -10.65 7.53
N SER A 16 0.07 -11.36 6.53
CA SER A 16 0.27 -12.81 6.37
C SER A 16 1.76 -13.17 6.20
N ASP A 17 2.10 -14.42 6.54
CA ASP A 17 3.39 -15.03 6.22
C ASP A 17 3.38 -15.76 4.86
N ASP A 18 2.19 -15.98 4.28
CA ASP A 18 2.06 -16.50 2.92
C ASP A 18 2.26 -15.37 1.90
N ILE A 19 3.34 -15.49 1.14
CA ILE A 19 3.75 -14.55 0.10
C ILE A 19 2.63 -14.36 -0.94
N ASN A 20 1.97 -15.43 -1.35
CA ASN A 20 0.92 -15.35 -2.37
C ASN A 20 -0.28 -14.54 -1.85
N VAL A 21 -0.63 -14.73 -0.58
CA VAL A 21 -1.70 -13.97 0.08
C VAL A 21 -1.35 -12.48 0.12
N VAL A 22 -0.12 -12.13 0.50
CA VAL A 22 0.34 -10.73 0.57
C VAL A 22 0.34 -10.10 -0.83
N THR A 23 0.88 -10.78 -1.84
CA THR A 23 0.90 -10.32 -3.23
C THR A 23 -0.51 -10.06 -3.75
N CYS A 24 -1.43 -11.01 -3.55
CA CYS A 24 -2.83 -10.84 -3.94
C CYS A 24 -3.51 -9.69 -3.19
N ALA A 25 -3.33 -9.59 -1.87
CA ALA A 25 -3.93 -8.52 -1.08
C ALA A 25 -3.45 -7.13 -1.52
N ALA A 26 -2.14 -6.96 -1.74
CA ALA A 26 -1.57 -5.71 -2.24
C ALA A 26 -2.12 -5.35 -3.63
N GLY A 27 -2.17 -6.33 -4.56
CA GLY A 27 -2.72 -6.12 -5.90
C GLY A 27 -4.19 -5.73 -5.91
N ILE A 28 -5.02 -6.40 -5.09
CA ILE A 28 -6.44 -6.07 -4.95
C ILE A 28 -6.61 -4.67 -4.35
N LEU A 29 -5.87 -4.32 -3.30
CA LEU A 29 -5.92 -2.98 -2.69
C LEU A 29 -5.49 -1.88 -3.68
N SER A 30 -4.44 -2.12 -4.47
CA SER A 30 -4.00 -1.20 -5.53
C SER A 30 -5.14 -0.91 -6.51
N ASN A 31 -5.79 -1.95 -7.03
CA ASN A 31 -6.91 -1.82 -7.97
C ASN A 31 -8.11 -1.10 -7.35
N LEU A 32 -8.52 -1.51 -6.15
CA LEU A 32 -9.72 -0.98 -5.51
C LEU A 32 -9.55 0.47 -5.03
N THR A 33 -8.32 0.93 -4.77
CA THR A 33 -8.03 2.32 -4.38
C THR A 33 -7.83 3.24 -5.59
N CYS A 34 -7.60 2.69 -6.79
CA CYS A 34 -7.42 3.48 -8.00
C CYS A 34 -8.68 4.32 -8.30
N ASN A 35 -8.51 5.64 -8.32
CA ASN A 35 -9.57 6.62 -8.60
C ASN A 35 -10.88 6.44 -7.79
N ASN A 36 -10.83 5.86 -6.59
CA ASN A 36 -12.00 5.64 -5.74
C ASN A 36 -11.79 6.24 -4.34
N TYR A 37 -12.23 7.49 -4.15
CA TYR A 37 -12.01 8.21 -2.88
C TYR A 37 -12.64 7.51 -1.67
N LYS A 38 -13.79 6.83 -1.84
CA LYS A 38 -14.46 6.11 -0.74
C LYS A 38 -13.60 4.94 -0.26
N ASN A 39 -13.09 4.14 -1.20
CA ASN A 39 -12.19 3.02 -0.87
C ASN A 39 -10.88 3.52 -0.26
N LYS A 40 -10.32 4.62 -0.77
CA LYS A 40 -9.12 5.23 -0.18
C LYS A 40 -9.32 5.61 1.28
N MET A 41 -10.42 6.29 1.61
CA MET A 41 -10.73 6.67 2.99
C MET A 41 -10.94 5.45 3.89
N MET A 42 -11.70 4.44 3.42
CA MET A 42 -11.89 3.19 4.19
C MET A 42 -10.57 2.50 4.48
N VAL A 43 -9.68 2.36 3.48
CA VAL A 43 -8.36 1.76 3.66
C VAL A 43 -7.50 2.57 4.64
N CYS A 44 -7.56 3.90 4.61
CA CYS A 44 -6.85 4.75 5.58
C CYS A 44 -7.37 4.53 7.00
N GLN A 45 -8.69 4.49 7.19
CA GLN A 45 -9.35 4.35 8.50
C GLN A 45 -9.03 3.01 9.18
N VAL A 46 -8.85 1.93 8.40
CA VAL A 46 -8.49 0.60 8.94
C VAL A 46 -6.98 0.36 9.04
N GLY A 47 -6.16 1.43 9.00
CA GLY A 47 -4.69 1.32 9.18
C GLY A 47 -3.92 0.86 7.95
N GLY A 48 -4.49 0.98 6.74
CA GLY A 48 -3.89 0.50 5.51
C GLY A 48 -2.53 1.12 5.16
N ILE A 49 -2.26 2.37 5.57
CA ILE A 49 -0.96 3.01 5.33
C ILE A 49 0.17 2.29 6.06
N GLU A 50 -0.01 2.02 7.36
CA GLU A 50 0.99 1.29 8.15
C GLU A 50 1.19 -0.12 7.58
N ALA A 51 0.11 -0.83 7.26
CA ALA A 51 0.17 -2.18 6.72
C ALA A 51 0.92 -2.22 5.38
N LEU A 52 0.66 -1.28 4.47
CA LEU A 52 1.37 -1.19 3.18
C LEU A 52 2.85 -0.82 3.37
N VAL A 53 3.18 0.14 4.24
CA VAL A 53 4.58 0.49 4.53
C VAL A 53 5.33 -0.72 5.10
N ARG A 54 4.73 -1.44 6.06
CA ARG A 54 5.30 -2.66 6.63
C ARG A 54 5.47 -3.75 5.57
N THR A 55 4.51 -3.87 4.66
CA THR A 55 4.57 -4.82 3.53
C THR A 55 5.78 -4.52 2.64
N VAL A 56 5.98 -3.26 2.26
CA VAL A 56 7.14 -2.84 1.45
C VAL A 56 8.46 -3.14 2.18
N LEU A 57 8.53 -2.85 3.49
CA LEU A 57 9.71 -3.16 4.30
C LEU A 57 10.02 -4.67 4.37
N ARG A 58 8.99 -5.52 4.52
CA ARG A 58 9.13 -7.00 4.55
C ARG A 58 9.44 -7.60 3.17
N ALA A 59 8.95 -6.97 2.11
CA ALA A 59 9.13 -7.45 0.74
C ALA A 59 10.61 -7.36 0.30
N GLY A 60 11.31 -6.29 0.70
CA GLY A 60 12.68 -6.04 0.26
C GLY A 60 12.71 -5.72 -1.24
N ASP A 61 13.47 -6.49 -2.01
CA ASP A 61 13.63 -6.28 -3.46
C ASP A 61 12.63 -7.13 -4.30
N ARG A 62 11.59 -7.68 -3.66
CA ARG A 62 10.52 -8.48 -4.30
C ARG A 62 9.49 -7.58 -4.95
N GLU A 63 9.72 -7.25 -6.21
CA GLU A 63 8.88 -6.31 -6.97
C GLU A 63 7.45 -6.76 -7.20
N ASP A 64 7.18 -8.06 -7.21
CA ASP A 64 5.84 -8.63 -7.25
C ASP A 64 4.97 -8.22 -6.06
N ILE A 65 5.59 -7.85 -4.92
CA ILE A 65 4.91 -7.28 -3.76
C ILE A 65 5.07 -5.76 -3.70
N THR A 66 6.28 -5.22 -3.90
CA THR A 66 6.52 -3.79 -3.70
C THR A 66 5.82 -2.93 -4.75
N GLU A 67 5.71 -3.37 -6.01
CA GLU A 67 5.02 -2.61 -7.05
C GLU A 67 3.54 -2.36 -6.70
N PRO A 68 2.71 -3.39 -6.42
CA PRO A 68 1.32 -3.13 -6.10
C PRO A 68 1.15 -2.40 -4.76
N ALA A 69 2.03 -2.63 -3.78
CA ALA A 69 1.98 -1.92 -2.50
C ALA A 69 2.30 -0.43 -2.65
N ILE A 70 3.31 -0.06 -3.45
CA ILE A 70 3.67 1.32 -3.75
C ILE A 70 2.59 1.99 -4.60
N CYS A 71 2.00 1.27 -5.56
CA CYS A 71 0.88 1.75 -6.34
C CYS A 71 -0.33 2.09 -5.46
N ALA A 72 -0.67 1.22 -4.50
CA ALA A 72 -1.71 1.50 -3.50
C ALA A 72 -1.36 2.72 -2.63
N LEU A 73 -0.12 2.83 -2.13
CA LEU A 73 0.33 4.01 -1.37
C LEU A 73 0.18 5.30 -2.18
N ARG A 74 0.60 5.31 -3.45
CA ARG A 74 0.42 6.46 -4.36
C ARG A 74 -1.05 6.86 -4.50
N HIS A 75 -1.95 5.88 -4.59
CA HIS A 75 -3.39 6.16 -4.63
C HIS A 75 -3.88 6.78 -3.32
N LEU A 76 -3.46 6.23 -2.19
CA LEU A 76 -3.88 6.64 -0.83
C LEU A 76 -3.26 7.95 -0.35
N THR A 77 -2.23 8.47 -1.01
CA THR A 77 -1.65 9.79 -0.67
C THR A 77 -2.19 10.92 -1.56
N SER A 78 -3.29 10.72 -2.29
CA SER A 78 -3.80 11.71 -3.24
C SER A 78 -5.32 11.65 -3.50
N ARG A 79 -5.95 12.81 -3.71
CA ARG A 79 -7.32 12.95 -4.22
C ARG A 79 -8.42 12.30 -3.34
N HIS A 80 -8.34 12.45 -2.02
CA HIS A 80 -9.44 12.23 -1.06
C HIS A 80 -9.18 13.06 0.21
N GLN A 81 -10.17 13.14 1.09
CA GLN A 81 -10.15 13.99 2.29
C GLN A 81 -8.99 13.67 3.24
N ASP A 82 -8.68 12.38 3.40
CA ASP A 82 -7.62 11.89 4.30
C ASP A 82 -6.21 11.88 3.68
N ALA A 83 -6.00 12.44 2.49
CA ALA A 83 -4.74 12.30 1.76
C ALA A 83 -3.54 12.92 2.51
N GLU A 84 -3.72 14.07 3.16
CA GLU A 84 -2.66 14.71 3.96
C GLU A 84 -2.31 13.88 5.20
N MET A 85 -3.31 13.27 5.85
CA MET A 85 -3.07 12.33 6.94
C MET A 85 -2.26 11.12 6.44
N ALA A 86 -2.64 10.56 5.29
CA ALA A 86 -1.93 9.42 4.70
C ALA A 86 -0.46 9.75 4.35
N GLN A 87 -0.20 10.93 3.78
CA GLN A 87 1.17 11.41 3.50
C GLN A 87 2.01 11.49 4.79
N ASN A 88 1.44 12.08 5.84
CA ASN A 88 2.10 12.14 7.14
C ASN A 88 2.31 10.75 7.75
N ALA A 89 1.35 9.85 7.61
CA ALA A 89 1.43 8.48 8.10
C ALA A 89 2.56 7.69 7.42
N VAL A 90 2.77 7.84 6.10
CA VAL A 90 3.92 7.23 5.41
C VAL A 90 5.24 7.64 6.08
N ARG A 91 5.39 8.92 6.43
CA ARG A 91 6.57 9.40 7.18
C ARG A 91 6.64 8.84 8.59
N LEU A 92 5.54 8.89 9.35
CA LEU A 92 5.48 8.46 10.74
C LEU A 92 5.73 6.95 10.93
N HIS A 93 5.40 6.15 9.91
CA HIS A 93 5.68 4.71 9.89
C HIS A 93 7.01 4.37 9.20
N TYR A 94 7.95 5.32 9.12
CA TYR A 94 9.30 5.12 8.56
C TYR A 94 9.32 4.69 7.08
N GLY A 95 8.31 5.07 6.30
CA GLY A 95 8.19 4.71 4.88
C GLY A 95 9.11 5.51 3.95
N LEU A 96 9.51 6.74 4.29
CA LEU A 96 10.31 7.58 3.37
C LEU A 96 11.66 6.95 2.97
N PRO A 97 12.47 6.41 3.88
CA PRO A 97 13.76 5.81 3.50
C PRO A 97 13.60 4.62 2.54
N VAL A 98 12.61 3.76 2.77
CA VAL A 98 12.38 2.60 1.89
C VAL A 98 11.83 3.02 0.53
N VAL A 99 10.91 3.99 0.48
CA VAL A 99 10.40 4.53 -0.80
C VAL A 99 11.55 5.13 -1.63
N VAL A 100 12.46 5.87 -1.00
CA VAL A 100 13.65 6.40 -1.69
C VAL A 100 14.60 5.27 -2.12
N LYS A 101 14.81 4.25 -1.28
CA LYS A 101 15.65 3.09 -1.62
C LYS A 101 15.17 2.41 -2.91
N LEU A 102 13.85 2.30 -3.12
CA LEU A 102 13.28 1.64 -4.31
C LEU A 102 13.54 2.40 -5.62
N LEU A 103 14.06 3.63 -5.59
CA LEU A 103 14.50 4.37 -6.78
C LEU A 103 15.88 3.91 -7.30
N HIS A 104 16.61 3.13 -6.52
CA HIS A 104 17.96 2.66 -6.87
C HIS A 104 17.92 1.23 -7.43
N PRO A 105 18.95 0.81 -8.20
CA PRO A 105 19.12 -0.59 -8.59
C PRO A 105 19.10 -1.52 -7.36
N PRO A 106 18.52 -2.74 -7.47
CA PRO A 106 18.13 -3.42 -8.70
C PRO A 106 16.69 -3.13 -9.19
N SER A 107 15.99 -2.12 -8.65
CA SER A 107 14.59 -1.84 -9.01
C SER A 107 14.38 -1.59 -10.51
N HIS A 108 13.31 -2.17 -11.06
CA HIS A 108 12.93 -2.02 -12.45
C HIS A 108 11.89 -0.91 -12.65
N TRP A 109 11.75 -0.48 -13.91
CA TRP A 109 10.88 0.63 -14.29
C TRP A 109 9.41 0.53 -13.85
N PRO A 110 8.74 -0.64 -13.84
CA PRO A 110 7.35 -0.72 -13.38
C PRO A 110 7.15 -0.21 -11.95
N LEU A 111 8.12 -0.46 -11.07
CA LEU A 111 8.08 -0.01 -9.67
C LEU A 111 8.37 1.48 -9.52
N ILE A 112 9.24 2.04 -10.37
CA ILE A 112 9.73 3.42 -10.26
C ILE A 112 8.76 4.45 -10.91
N LYS A 113 7.89 3.99 -11.82
CA LYS A 113 7.00 4.85 -12.62
C LYS A 113 5.77 5.38 -11.87
#